data_AF-A0A371Q852-F1
#
_entry.id   AF-A0A371Q852-F1
#
_cell.length_a   1.000
_cell.length_b   1.000
_cell.length_c   1.000
_cell.angle_alpha   90.00
_cell.angle_beta   90.00
_cell.angle_gamma   90.00
#
_symmetry.space_group_name_H-M   'P 1'
#
loop_
_entity.id
_entity.type
_entity.pdbx_description
1 polymer ?
#
loop_
_entity_poly.entity_id
_entity_poly.type
_entity_poly.pdbx_seq_one_letter_code
_entity_poly.pdbx_strand_id
1 'polypeptide(L)'
;MHLDETPARLRLDTALDGLAVTFRGMTAHPDECNCECHWGSAEELALLKVPDVELDPDLLRRTWQAVDWEDHGSVLRRILPQFAAALVGGRIEPVFGMAEVGRSFARGRWQRWPAEQAAAVREFLHAWWAHTLTCADTAVPAYEVFACCAEASATLTPWLTTWEALTHPAADRRLAEAADRWEKELLGDQLPWDAWENKEEMYTELTSWLLHHASGRLRAQGAPEELLHRIRLLGLTGPARWDDPHWPGHRY
;
A
#
# COMPACT_ATOMS: atom_id res chain seq x y z
N MET A 1 3.29 22.32 18.32
CA MET A 1 3.74 21.43 17.24
C MET A 1 4.57 20.34 17.90
N HIS A 2 3.97 19.19 18.19
CA HIS A 2 4.68 18.07 18.79
C HIS A 2 5.29 17.30 17.63
N LEU A 3 6.59 17.44 17.39
CA LEU A 3 7.28 16.56 16.47
C LEU A 3 7.27 15.18 17.13
N ASP A 4 6.65 14.21 16.46
CA ASP A 4 6.68 12.81 16.85
C ASP A 4 8.10 12.29 16.55
N GLU A 5 8.99 12.30 17.54
CA GLU A 5 10.40 11.90 17.41
C GLU A 5 10.61 10.39 17.52
N THR A 6 9.60 9.58 17.17
CA THR A 6 9.74 8.12 17.21
C THR A 6 10.82 7.62 16.23
N PRO A 7 11.56 6.55 16.55
CA PRO A 7 12.55 5.96 15.64
C PRO A 7 11.98 5.61 14.25
N ALA A 8 10.71 5.19 14.21
CA ALA A 8 10.02 4.89 12.96
C ALA A 8 9.76 6.16 12.12
N ARG A 9 9.44 7.30 12.76
CA ARG A 9 9.30 8.58 12.06
C ARG A 9 10.63 9.05 11.49
N LEU A 10 11.71 9.02 12.28
CA LEU A 10 13.04 9.40 11.82
C LEU A 10 13.52 8.53 10.65
N ARG A 11 13.24 7.22 10.69
CA ARG A 11 13.51 6.30 9.58
C ARG A 11 12.73 6.68 8.32
N LEU A 12 11.44 7.02 8.45
CA LEU A 12 10.62 7.45 7.33
C LEU A 12 11.12 8.76 6.72
N ASP A 13 11.47 9.75 7.54
CA ASP A 13 12.03 11.01 7.07
C ASP A 13 13.37 10.77 6.32
N THR A 14 14.24 9.92 6.87
CA THR A 14 15.49 9.50 6.19
C THR A 14 15.22 8.78 4.87
N ALA A 15 14.18 7.95 4.79
CA ALA A 15 13.83 7.23 3.56
C ALA A 15 13.26 8.18 2.48
N LEU A 16 12.48 9.18 2.88
CA LEU A 16 11.99 10.24 1.98
C LEU A 16 13.15 11.08 1.44
N ASP A 17 14.09 11.48 2.30
CA ASP A 17 15.32 12.17 1.87
C ASP A 17 16.16 11.29 0.93
N GLY A 18 16.25 9.99 1.23
CA GLY A 18 16.89 9.00 0.37
C GLY A 18 16.29 8.97 -1.04
N LEU A 19 14.96 8.91 -1.15
CA LEU A 19 14.28 9.01 -2.45
C LEU A 19 14.61 10.34 -3.16
N ALA A 20 14.55 11.47 -2.44
CA ALA A 20 14.82 12.79 -3.02
C ALA A 20 16.26 12.92 -3.53
N VAL A 21 17.24 12.28 -2.87
CA VAL A 21 18.64 12.24 -3.32
C VAL A 21 18.80 11.29 -4.51
N THR A 22 18.28 10.07 -4.42
CA THR A 22 18.47 9.01 -5.44
C THR A 22 17.81 9.34 -6.77
N PHE A 23 16.66 10.02 -6.76
CA PHE A 23 15.89 10.35 -7.96
C PHE A 23 16.03 11.81 -8.40
N ARG A 24 16.93 12.58 -7.77
CA ARG A 24 17.24 13.95 -8.20
C ARG A 24 17.69 13.98 -9.66
N GLY A 25 17.21 14.95 -10.42
CA GLY A 25 17.62 15.12 -11.81
C GLY A 25 16.96 14.13 -12.80
N MET A 26 16.13 13.20 -12.32
CA MET A 26 15.44 12.26 -13.20
C MET A 26 14.35 12.97 -14.00
N THR A 27 14.17 12.54 -15.26
CA THR A 27 13.12 12.99 -16.17
C THR A 27 12.35 11.80 -16.72
N ALA A 28 11.11 12.02 -17.17
CA ALA A 28 10.46 11.05 -18.04
C ALA A 28 11.28 10.91 -19.35
N HIS A 29 11.16 9.77 -20.03
CA HIS A 29 11.84 9.53 -21.30
C HIS A 29 11.48 10.63 -22.31
N PRO A 30 12.42 11.20 -23.11
CA PRO A 30 12.12 12.32 -24.01
C PRO A 30 10.95 12.06 -24.96
N ASP A 31 10.84 10.83 -25.46
CA ASP A 31 9.81 10.42 -26.41
C ASP A 31 8.48 10.04 -25.75
N GLU A 32 8.42 9.97 -24.41
CA GLU A 32 7.21 9.62 -23.69
C GLU A 32 6.11 10.67 -23.95
N CYS A 33 4.92 10.21 -24.32
CA CYS A 33 3.78 11.06 -24.64
C CYS A 33 2.47 10.48 -24.08
N ASN A 34 1.44 11.32 -23.99
CA ASN A 34 0.09 10.90 -23.61
C ASN A 34 -0.95 11.77 -24.35
N CYS A 35 -2.20 11.30 -24.49
CA CYS A 35 -3.23 12.05 -25.20
C CYS A 35 -3.66 13.29 -24.40
N GLU A 36 -3.75 14.45 -25.07
CA GLU A 36 -4.36 15.66 -24.49
C GLU A 36 -5.80 15.42 -24.03
N CYS A 37 -6.50 14.50 -24.69
CA CYS A 37 -7.89 14.14 -24.41
C CYS A 37 -8.09 13.35 -23.11
N HIS A 38 -7.06 12.63 -22.64
CA HIS A 38 -7.17 11.68 -21.52
C HIS A 38 -6.24 12.02 -20.35
N TRP A 39 -5.14 12.72 -20.62
CA TRP A 39 -4.15 13.06 -19.63
C TRP A 39 -4.00 14.56 -19.49
N GLY A 40 -3.38 15.28 -20.45
CA GLY A 40 -3.01 16.70 -20.24
C GLY A 40 -2.32 17.35 -21.44
N SER A 41 -2.04 18.64 -21.35
CA SER A 41 -1.51 19.41 -22.49
C SER A 41 -0.03 19.10 -22.80
N ALA A 42 0.44 19.51 -23.99
CA ALA A 42 1.85 19.42 -24.35
C ALA A 42 2.77 20.18 -23.39
N GLU A 43 2.32 21.32 -22.83
CA GLU A 43 3.09 22.07 -21.81
C GLU A 43 3.21 21.28 -20.51
N GLU A 44 2.13 20.64 -20.05
CA GLU A 44 2.16 19.78 -18.86
C GLU A 44 3.07 18.56 -19.06
N LEU A 45 3.04 17.97 -20.27
CA LEU A 45 3.95 16.87 -20.63
C LEU A 45 5.42 17.33 -20.62
N ALA A 46 5.69 18.56 -21.09
CA ALA A 46 7.03 19.13 -21.08
C ALA A 46 7.58 19.27 -19.65
N LEU A 47 6.73 19.51 -18.63
CA LEU A 47 7.16 19.57 -17.23
C LEU A 47 7.74 18.24 -16.72
N LEU A 48 7.28 17.09 -17.26
CA LEU A 48 7.87 15.79 -16.95
C LEU A 48 9.29 15.61 -17.53
N LYS A 49 9.66 16.43 -18.54
CA LYS A 49 11.00 16.45 -19.13
C LYS A 49 11.95 17.43 -18.45
N VAL A 50 11.44 18.28 -17.57
CA VAL A 50 12.26 19.16 -16.74
C VAL A 50 12.51 18.47 -15.41
N PRO A 51 13.78 18.27 -15.00
CA PRO A 51 14.08 17.64 -13.73
C PRO A 51 13.66 18.52 -12.55
N ASP A 52 13.32 17.89 -11.43
CA ASP A 52 13.13 18.52 -10.11
C ASP A 52 12.10 19.66 -10.02
N VAL A 53 11.33 19.92 -11.09
CA VAL A 53 10.18 20.85 -11.04
C VAL A 53 9.02 20.18 -10.30
N GLU A 54 8.48 20.89 -9.32
CA GLU A 54 7.27 20.47 -8.62
C GLU A 54 6.06 20.53 -9.57
N LEU A 55 5.31 19.43 -9.63
CA LEU A 55 4.09 19.37 -10.43
C LEU A 55 2.91 19.87 -9.60
N ASP A 56 1.93 20.49 -10.25
CA ASP A 56 0.63 20.75 -9.62
C ASP A 56 0.02 19.43 -9.09
N PRO A 57 -0.70 19.41 -7.94
CA PRO A 57 -1.29 18.19 -7.39
C PRO A 57 -2.18 17.41 -8.37
N ASP A 58 -2.94 18.11 -9.23
CA ASP A 58 -3.77 17.44 -10.23
C ASP A 58 -2.91 16.77 -11.33
N LEU A 59 -1.86 17.45 -11.77
CA LEU A 59 -0.91 16.90 -12.73
C LEU A 59 -0.16 15.70 -12.13
N LEU A 60 0.32 15.80 -10.88
CA LEU A 60 0.93 14.68 -10.17
C LEU A 60 -0.02 13.48 -10.11
N ARG A 61 -1.30 13.72 -9.75
CA ARG A 61 -2.34 12.69 -9.68
C ARG A 61 -2.53 12.00 -11.02
N ARG A 62 -2.79 12.77 -12.09
CA ARG A 62 -2.94 12.22 -13.44
C ARG A 62 -1.71 11.44 -13.89
N THR A 63 -0.51 11.91 -13.55
CA THR A 63 0.76 11.28 -13.91
C THR A 63 0.91 9.86 -13.37
N TRP A 64 0.66 9.65 -12.07
CA TRP A 64 0.81 8.29 -11.49
C TRP A 64 -0.37 7.37 -11.82
N GLN A 65 -1.56 7.93 -12.08
CA GLN A 65 -2.78 7.16 -12.40
C GLN A 65 -2.82 6.66 -13.84
N ALA A 66 -2.26 7.43 -14.78
CA ALA A 66 -2.22 7.03 -16.18
C ALA A 66 -1.54 5.66 -16.33
N VAL A 67 -2.17 4.82 -17.15
CA VAL A 67 -1.77 3.41 -17.36
C VAL A 67 -1.18 3.18 -18.75
N ASP A 68 -1.23 4.19 -19.59
CA ASP A 68 -0.93 4.18 -21.02
C ASP A 68 0.42 4.83 -21.36
N TRP A 69 1.27 5.05 -20.35
CA TRP A 69 2.68 5.39 -20.55
C TRP A 69 3.44 4.24 -21.21
N GLU A 70 4.28 4.54 -22.19
CA GLU A 70 5.16 3.54 -22.82
C GLU A 70 6.29 3.11 -21.87
N ASP A 71 6.91 4.06 -21.17
CA ASP A 71 7.90 3.87 -20.10
C ASP A 71 7.40 4.48 -18.79
N HIS A 72 6.39 3.81 -18.20
CA HIS A 72 5.87 4.12 -16.85
C HIS A 72 7.00 4.17 -15.80
N GLY A 73 8.08 3.42 -15.98
CA GLY A 73 9.23 3.42 -15.08
C GLY A 73 9.98 4.76 -15.09
N SER A 74 10.20 5.38 -16.25
CA SER A 74 10.80 6.72 -16.33
C SER A 74 9.91 7.79 -15.69
N VAL A 75 8.60 7.73 -15.96
CA VAL A 75 7.61 8.66 -15.40
C VAL A 75 7.55 8.55 -13.89
N LEU A 76 7.45 7.32 -13.37
CA LEU A 76 7.41 7.09 -11.93
C LEU A 76 8.68 7.61 -11.26
N ARG A 77 9.87 7.34 -11.80
CA ARG A 77 11.14 7.84 -11.25
C ARG A 77 11.19 9.37 -11.20
N ARG A 78 10.66 10.06 -12.22
CA ARG A 78 10.57 11.53 -12.26
C ARG A 78 9.72 12.11 -11.15
N ILE A 79 8.60 11.47 -10.82
CA ILE A 79 7.66 12.02 -9.83
C ILE A 79 7.90 11.48 -8.41
N LEU A 80 8.70 10.42 -8.26
CA LEU A 80 8.73 9.62 -7.04
C LEU A 80 9.02 10.41 -5.76
N PRO A 81 9.97 11.37 -5.72
CA PRO A 81 10.20 12.17 -4.51
C PRO A 81 8.96 12.96 -4.07
N GLN A 82 8.31 13.67 -5.01
CA GLN A 82 7.10 14.44 -4.74
C GLN A 82 5.93 13.51 -4.40
N PHE A 83 5.80 12.40 -5.14
CA PHE A 83 4.74 11.43 -4.97
C PHE A 83 4.80 10.75 -3.59
N ALA A 84 5.98 10.30 -3.15
CA ALA A 84 6.16 9.69 -1.84
C ALA A 84 5.83 10.65 -0.69
N ALA A 85 6.24 11.92 -0.79
CA ALA A 85 5.90 12.95 0.19
C ALA A 85 4.39 13.27 0.20
N ALA A 86 3.72 13.21 -0.95
CA ALA A 86 2.27 13.35 -1.04
C ALA A 86 1.53 12.14 -0.43
N LEU A 87 2.01 10.92 -0.67
CA LEU A 87 1.46 9.68 -0.11
C LEU A 87 1.51 9.68 1.42
N VAL A 88 2.69 9.91 2.00
CA VAL A 88 2.87 9.95 3.47
C VAL A 88 2.04 11.06 4.11
N GLY A 89 1.91 12.20 3.42
CA GLY A 89 1.09 13.33 3.88
C GLY A 89 -0.43 13.15 3.69
N GLY A 90 -0.89 12.01 3.15
CA GLY A 90 -2.32 11.78 2.88
C GLY A 90 -2.91 12.70 1.83
N ARG A 91 -2.10 13.20 0.90
CA ARG A 91 -2.52 14.11 -0.18
C ARG A 91 -2.85 13.38 -1.50
N ILE A 92 -2.83 12.05 -1.47
CA ILE A 92 -3.17 11.20 -2.60
C ILE A 92 -4.46 10.46 -2.24
N GLU A 93 -5.48 10.63 -3.09
CA GLU A 93 -6.81 10.03 -2.92
C GLU A 93 -7.14 9.16 -4.15
N PRO A 94 -6.76 7.88 -4.14
CA PRO A 94 -7.13 6.94 -5.21
C PRO A 94 -8.62 6.63 -5.20
N VAL A 95 -9.19 6.32 -6.37
CA VAL A 95 -10.64 6.07 -6.49
C VAL A 95 -11.02 4.71 -5.88
N PHE A 96 -10.20 3.68 -6.10
CA PHE A 96 -10.41 2.31 -5.62
C PHE A 96 -9.38 1.90 -4.54
N GLY A 97 -8.91 2.86 -3.75
CA GLY A 97 -8.00 2.63 -2.63
C GLY A 97 -6.51 2.55 -3.02
N MET A 98 -5.65 2.45 -2.01
CA MET A 98 -4.19 2.57 -2.15
C MET A 98 -3.55 1.37 -2.86
N ALA A 99 -4.30 0.31 -3.13
CA ALA A 99 -3.89 -0.75 -4.07
C ALA A 99 -3.58 -0.17 -5.48
N GLU A 100 -4.29 0.87 -5.94
CA GLU A 100 -3.99 1.55 -7.20
C GLU A 100 -2.58 2.17 -7.23
N VAL A 101 -2.17 2.76 -6.11
CA VAL A 101 -0.84 3.35 -5.95
C VAL A 101 0.19 2.23 -6.07
N GLY A 102 0.00 1.13 -5.33
CA GLY A 102 0.88 -0.02 -5.42
C GLY A 102 1.00 -0.58 -6.84
N ARG A 103 -0.11 -0.65 -7.58
CA ARG A 103 -0.08 -1.03 -9.01
C ARG A 103 0.74 -0.07 -9.87
N SER A 104 0.73 1.24 -9.57
CA SER A 104 1.59 2.20 -10.27
C SER A 104 3.07 1.89 -10.05
N PHE A 105 3.47 1.52 -8.82
CA PHE A 105 4.82 1.02 -8.55
C PHE A 105 5.13 -0.26 -9.34
N ALA A 106 4.21 -1.24 -9.33
CA ALA A 106 4.39 -2.51 -10.05
C ALA A 106 4.55 -2.29 -11.57
N ARG A 107 3.73 -1.43 -12.19
CA ARG A 107 3.86 -1.04 -13.61
C ARG A 107 5.20 -0.40 -13.91
N GLY A 108 5.71 0.42 -12.99
CA GLY A 108 7.05 0.99 -13.09
C GLY A 108 8.17 -0.04 -12.99
N ARG A 109 7.88 -1.28 -12.57
CA ARG A 109 8.84 -2.39 -12.38
C ARG A 109 10.03 -1.99 -11.50
N TRP A 110 9.76 -1.27 -10.41
CA TRP A 110 10.79 -0.68 -9.56
C TRP A 110 11.83 -1.68 -9.03
N GLN A 111 11.42 -2.93 -8.83
CA GLN A 111 12.32 -4.00 -8.39
C GLN A 111 13.41 -4.35 -9.43
N ARG A 112 13.23 -3.97 -10.69
CA ARG A 112 14.19 -4.21 -11.80
C ARG A 112 15.02 -2.97 -12.15
N TRP A 113 14.83 -1.86 -11.44
CA TRP A 113 15.63 -0.65 -11.60
C TRP A 113 17.08 -0.88 -11.15
N PRO A 114 18.02 0.05 -11.44
CA PRO A 114 19.34 0.05 -10.85
C PRO A 114 19.30 -0.18 -9.33
N ALA A 115 20.27 -0.92 -8.81
CA ALA A 115 20.24 -1.44 -7.44
C ALA A 115 19.98 -0.36 -6.38
N GLU A 116 20.61 0.81 -6.51
CA GLU A 116 20.43 1.95 -5.59
C GLU A 116 19.00 2.51 -5.65
N GLN A 117 18.41 2.62 -6.84
CA GLN A 117 17.04 3.08 -7.03
C GLN A 117 16.05 2.09 -6.42
N ALA A 118 16.20 0.80 -6.72
CA ALA A 118 15.34 -0.24 -6.15
C ALA A 118 15.47 -0.33 -4.62
N ALA A 119 16.68 -0.15 -4.07
CA ALA A 119 16.91 -0.13 -2.63
C ALA A 119 16.22 1.07 -1.96
N ALA A 120 16.28 2.27 -2.56
CA ALA A 120 15.62 3.46 -2.03
C ALA A 120 14.09 3.29 -1.97
N VAL A 121 13.48 2.72 -3.03
CA VAL A 121 12.03 2.42 -3.03
C VAL A 121 11.67 1.39 -1.96
N ARG A 122 12.45 0.32 -1.86
CA ARG A 122 12.24 -0.73 -0.84
C ARG A 122 12.28 -0.16 0.56
N GLU A 123 13.30 0.65 0.86
CA GLU A 123 13.47 1.26 2.18
C GLU A 123 12.32 2.22 2.49
N PHE A 124 11.87 3.02 1.53
CA PHE A 124 10.68 3.87 1.69
C PHE A 124 9.44 3.06 2.06
N LEU A 125 9.11 2.00 1.31
CA LEU A 125 7.93 1.19 1.59
C LEU A 125 8.00 0.53 2.98
N HIS A 126 9.17 0.00 3.38
CA HIS A 126 9.34 -0.57 4.72
C HIS A 126 9.28 0.47 5.84
N ALA A 127 9.88 1.64 5.65
CA ALA A 127 9.87 2.71 6.63
C ALA A 127 8.45 3.27 6.81
N TRP A 128 7.73 3.48 5.71
CA TRP A 128 6.36 3.95 5.75
C TRP A 128 5.44 2.94 6.42
N TRP A 129 5.59 1.64 6.11
CA TRP A 129 4.84 0.59 6.76
C TRP A 129 5.10 0.52 8.27
N ALA A 130 6.37 0.50 8.69
CA ALA A 130 6.73 0.48 10.11
C ALA A 130 6.22 1.71 10.87
N HIS A 131 6.31 2.90 10.28
CA HIS A 131 5.75 4.12 10.85
C HIS A 131 4.23 4.02 10.99
N THR A 132 3.54 3.48 9.98
CA THR A 132 2.08 3.34 9.98
C THR A 132 1.58 2.40 11.09
N LEU A 133 2.34 1.35 11.38
CA LEU A 133 2.01 0.40 12.45
C LEU A 133 2.28 0.93 13.86
N THR A 134 3.14 1.94 14.01
CA THR A 134 3.61 2.39 15.33
C THR A 134 3.07 3.76 15.72
N CYS A 135 2.73 4.61 14.76
CA CYS A 135 2.18 5.95 14.98
C CYS A 135 0.64 5.93 15.04
N ALA A 136 0.08 6.70 15.97
CA ALA A 136 -1.37 6.79 16.19
C ALA A 136 -2.07 7.65 15.13
N ASP A 137 -1.41 8.69 14.61
CA ASP A 137 -2.01 9.72 13.76
C ASP A 137 -1.43 9.67 12.34
N THR A 138 -1.56 8.51 11.70
CA THR A 138 -1.10 8.32 10.31
C THR A 138 -2.17 8.80 9.35
N ALA A 139 -1.77 9.57 8.33
CA ALA A 139 -2.71 10.14 7.36
C ALA A 139 -3.42 9.08 6.51
N VAL A 140 -2.77 7.94 6.30
CA VAL A 140 -3.32 6.79 5.57
C VAL A 140 -3.53 5.62 6.55
N PRO A 141 -4.69 4.95 6.54
CA PRO A 141 -4.94 3.78 7.38
C PRO A 141 -3.99 2.61 7.08
N ALA A 142 -3.68 1.79 8.10
CA ALA A 142 -2.75 0.67 7.95
C ALA A 142 -3.20 -0.36 6.90
N TYR A 143 -4.50 -0.66 6.82
CA TYR A 143 -5.01 -1.63 5.83
C TYR A 143 -4.82 -1.13 4.37
N GLU A 144 -4.86 0.18 4.15
CA GLU A 144 -4.59 0.81 2.85
C GLU A 144 -3.09 0.78 2.52
N VAL A 145 -2.23 1.14 3.48
CA VAL A 145 -0.77 1.08 3.30
C VAL A 145 -0.31 -0.36 3.05
N PHE A 146 -0.91 -1.33 3.74
CA PHE A 146 -0.66 -2.76 3.51
C PHE A 146 -0.99 -3.17 2.07
N ALA A 147 -2.18 -2.82 1.57
CA ALA A 147 -2.58 -3.11 0.19
C ALA A 147 -1.65 -2.43 -0.83
N CYS A 148 -1.23 -1.18 -0.59
CA CYS A 148 -0.25 -0.50 -1.41
C CYS A 148 1.09 -1.25 -1.46
N CYS A 149 1.62 -1.66 -0.32
CA CYS A 149 2.90 -2.36 -0.24
C CYS A 149 2.82 -3.76 -0.89
N ALA A 150 1.72 -4.47 -0.67
CA ALA A 150 1.42 -5.75 -1.29
C ALA A 150 1.42 -5.65 -2.82
N GLU A 151 0.63 -4.74 -3.39
CA GLU A 151 0.55 -4.55 -4.83
C GLU A 151 1.87 -4.03 -5.42
N ALA A 152 2.56 -3.12 -4.73
CA ALA A 152 3.85 -2.61 -5.19
C ALA A 152 4.90 -3.73 -5.31
N SER A 153 4.86 -4.73 -4.43
CA SER A 153 5.88 -5.78 -4.35
C SER A 153 5.45 -7.13 -4.92
N ALA A 154 4.17 -7.29 -5.27
CA ALA A 154 3.53 -8.53 -5.67
C ALA A 154 3.66 -9.68 -4.64
N THR A 155 3.81 -9.35 -3.35
CA THR A 155 3.91 -10.33 -2.24
C THR A 155 3.43 -9.73 -0.91
N LEU A 156 2.93 -10.57 0.02
CA LEU A 156 2.55 -10.14 1.37
C LEU A 156 3.64 -10.38 2.42
N THR A 157 4.49 -11.40 2.22
CA THR A 157 5.37 -11.95 3.25
C THR A 157 6.22 -10.90 3.98
N PRO A 158 6.90 -9.94 3.31
CA PRO A 158 7.74 -8.97 4.02
C PRO A 158 6.94 -8.04 4.95
N TRP A 159 5.70 -7.74 4.57
CA TRP A 159 4.81 -6.82 5.28
C TRP A 159 4.15 -7.49 6.48
N LEU A 160 3.69 -8.73 6.28
CA LEU A 160 3.15 -9.59 7.34
C LEU A 160 4.23 -9.94 8.37
N THR A 161 5.44 -10.26 7.93
CA THR A 161 6.59 -10.52 8.83
C THR A 161 6.89 -9.31 9.71
N THR A 162 6.86 -8.10 9.13
CA THR A 162 7.07 -6.86 9.88
C THR A 162 5.96 -6.66 10.92
N TRP A 163 4.70 -6.88 10.54
CA TRP A 163 3.55 -6.73 11.43
C TRP A 163 3.57 -7.75 12.57
N GLU A 164 3.93 -9.00 12.27
CA GLU A 164 4.05 -10.09 13.22
C GLU A 164 5.13 -9.81 14.27
N ALA A 165 6.30 -9.33 13.84
CA ALA A 165 7.41 -9.03 14.74
C ALA A 165 7.15 -7.82 15.67
N LEU A 166 6.25 -6.92 15.28
CA LEU A 166 5.94 -5.70 16.03
C LEU A 166 4.94 -5.97 17.17
N THR A 167 5.48 -6.06 18.39
CA THR A 167 4.73 -6.12 19.65
C THR A 167 4.50 -4.70 20.20
N HIS A 168 3.66 -3.93 19.49
CA HIS A 168 3.32 -2.55 19.87
C HIS A 168 1.80 -2.38 19.98
N PRO A 169 1.25 -1.70 21.01
CA PRO A 169 -0.19 -1.53 21.16
C PRO A 169 -0.87 -0.87 19.96
N ALA A 170 -0.20 0.10 19.31
CA ALA A 170 -0.74 0.69 18.08
C ALA A 170 -0.86 -0.36 16.95
N ALA A 171 0.13 -1.23 16.79
CA ALA A 171 0.12 -2.27 15.76
C ALA A 171 -1.00 -3.29 15.98
N ASP A 172 -1.32 -3.60 17.24
CA ASP A 172 -2.46 -4.46 17.58
C ASP A 172 -3.81 -3.79 17.30
N ARG A 173 -3.94 -2.47 17.56
CA ARG A 173 -5.15 -1.71 17.19
C ARG A 173 -5.32 -1.68 15.67
N ARG A 174 -4.26 -1.40 14.92
CA ARG A 174 -4.27 -1.45 13.45
C ARG A 174 -4.68 -2.83 12.94
N LEU A 175 -4.27 -3.89 13.63
CA LEU A 175 -4.63 -5.25 13.27
C LEU A 175 -6.14 -5.48 13.43
N ALA A 176 -6.74 -5.00 14.53
CA ALA A 176 -8.18 -5.07 14.73
C ALA A 176 -8.94 -4.26 13.68
N GLU A 177 -8.50 -3.02 13.39
CA GLU A 177 -9.07 -2.16 12.33
C GLU A 177 -9.00 -2.84 10.95
N ALA A 178 -7.86 -3.45 10.62
CA ALA A 178 -7.68 -4.14 9.34
C ALA A 178 -8.53 -5.40 9.25
N ALA A 179 -8.56 -6.24 10.30
CA ALA A 179 -9.37 -7.44 10.33
C ALA A 179 -10.86 -7.14 10.16
N ASP A 180 -11.37 -6.11 10.85
CA ASP A 180 -12.75 -5.64 10.72
C ASP A 180 -13.06 -5.14 9.30
N ARG A 181 -12.11 -4.43 8.68
CA ARG A 181 -12.27 -3.96 7.29
C ARG A 181 -12.27 -5.09 6.27
N TRP A 182 -11.53 -6.17 6.52
CA TRP A 182 -11.25 -7.25 5.57
C TRP A 182 -12.21 -8.43 5.66
N GLU A 183 -12.87 -8.64 6.79
CA GLU A 183 -13.61 -9.88 7.06
C GLU A 183 -14.65 -10.22 6.00
N LYS A 184 -15.35 -9.22 5.46
CA LYS A 184 -16.42 -9.42 4.50
C LYS A 184 -15.90 -10.00 3.20
N GLU A 185 -14.90 -9.36 2.60
CA GLU A 185 -14.30 -9.80 1.34
C GLU A 185 -13.62 -11.17 1.51
N LEU A 186 -12.91 -11.38 2.61
CA LEU A 186 -12.24 -12.65 2.90
C LEU A 186 -13.24 -13.82 3.06
N LEU A 187 -14.39 -13.59 3.71
CA LEU A 187 -15.46 -14.59 3.80
C LEU A 187 -16.09 -14.93 2.46
N GLY A 188 -15.98 -14.04 1.48
CA GLY A 188 -16.38 -14.26 0.08
C GLY A 188 -15.29 -14.89 -0.78
N ASP A 189 -14.21 -15.40 -0.19
CA ASP A 189 -13.04 -15.94 -0.88
C ASP A 189 -12.38 -14.92 -1.83
N GLN A 190 -12.38 -13.64 -1.43
CA GLN A 190 -11.78 -12.53 -2.17
C GLN A 190 -10.78 -11.76 -1.30
N LEU A 191 -9.77 -11.18 -1.95
CA LEU A 191 -8.92 -10.21 -1.28
C LEU A 191 -9.73 -8.93 -0.95
N PRO A 192 -9.40 -8.23 0.15
CA PRO A 192 -10.05 -6.97 0.50
C PRO A 192 -9.80 -5.80 -0.46
N TRP A 193 -8.96 -6.02 -1.47
CA TRP A 193 -8.70 -5.09 -2.56
C TRP A 193 -8.61 -5.87 -3.88
N ASP A 194 -8.74 -5.15 -5.00
CA ASP A 194 -8.62 -5.74 -6.33
C ASP A 194 -7.14 -5.95 -6.71
N ALA A 195 -6.59 -7.13 -6.40
CA ALA A 195 -5.21 -7.47 -6.70
C ALA A 195 -5.01 -7.85 -8.16
N TRP A 196 -3.92 -7.35 -8.78
CA TRP A 196 -3.60 -7.64 -10.18
C TRP A 196 -2.77 -8.90 -10.38
N GLU A 197 -1.84 -9.18 -9.47
CA GLU A 197 -0.93 -10.32 -9.55
C GLU A 197 -1.08 -11.20 -8.30
N ASN A 198 -0.91 -12.51 -8.45
CA ASN A 198 -0.84 -13.49 -7.35
C ASN A 198 -2.04 -13.47 -6.40
N LYS A 199 -3.24 -13.08 -6.87
CA LYS A 199 -4.45 -12.90 -6.05
C LYS A 199 -4.78 -14.10 -5.16
N GLU A 200 -4.76 -15.30 -5.73
CA GLU A 200 -5.08 -16.54 -4.99
C GLU A 200 -4.02 -16.89 -3.94
N GLU A 201 -2.74 -16.68 -4.26
CA GLU A 201 -1.61 -16.90 -3.35
C GLU A 201 -1.65 -15.90 -2.19
N MET A 202 -1.85 -14.62 -2.47
CA MET A 202 -2.01 -13.57 -1.47
C MET A 202 -3.22 -13.80 -0.58
N TYR A 203 -4.36 -14.22 -1.16
CA TYR A 203 -5.54 -14.57 -0.37
C TYR A 203 -5.24 -15.70 0.62
N THR A 204 -4.59 -16.77 0.14
CA THR A 204 -4.22 -17.93 0.96
C THR A 204 -3.24 -17.54 2.06
N GLU A 205 -2.25 -16.71 1.74
CA GLU A 205 -1.26 -16.22 2.71
C GLU A 205 -1.91 -15.33 3.78
N LEU A 206 -2.75 -14.37 3.38
CA LEU A 206 -3.41 -13.45 4.32
C LEU A 206 -4.36 -14.18 5.26
N THR A 207 -5.20 -15.08 4.75
CA THR A 207 -6.13 -15.87 5.57
C THR A 207 -5.38 -16.78 6.54
N SER A 208 -4.34 -17.47 6.08
CA SER A 208 -3.46 -18.28 6.91
C SER A 208 -2.82 -17.45 8.04
N TRP A 209 -2.29 -16.28 7.71
CA TRP A 209 -1.67 -15.39 8.69
C TRP A 209 -2.66 -14.89 9.75
N LEU A 210 -3.89 -14.53 9.35
CA LEU A 210 -4.94 -14.10 10.28
C LEU A 210 -5.33 -15.23 11.26
N LEU A 211 -5.44 -16.45 10.75
CA LEU A 211 -5.79 -17.63 11.56
C LEU A 211 -4.69 -17.99 12.56
N HIS A 212 -3.43 -17.98 12.13
CA HIS A 212 -2.31 -18.45 12.96
C HIS A 212 -1.72 -17.38 13.87
N HIS A 213 -1.66 -16.12 13.44
CA HIS A 213 -0.96 -15.06 14.17
C HIS A 213 -1.93 -14.00 14.72
N ALA A 214 -2.85 -13.50 13.89
CA ALA A 214 -3.71 -12.39 14.31
C ALA A 214 -4.71 -12.78 15.39
N SER A 215 -5.29 -13.98 15.29
CA SER A 215 -6.34 -14.46 16.20
C SER A 215 -5.96 -14.38 17.69
N GLY A 216 -4.71 -14.68 18.05
CA GLY A 216 -4.24 -14.56 19.43
C GLY A 216 -4.14 -13.11 19.90
N ARG A 217 -3.63 -12.22 19.05
CA ARG A 217 -3.48 -10.79 19.33
C ARG A 217 -4.82 -10.07 19.44
N LEU A 218 -5.76 -10.38 18.55
CA LEU A 218 -7.12 -9.86 18.59
C LEU A 218 -7.83 -10.21 19.90
N ARG A 219 -7.70 -11.46 20.37
CA ARG A 219 -8.24 -11.88 21.67
C ARG A 219 -7.59 -11.13 22.83
N ALA A 220 -6.26 -10.99 22.81
CA ALA A 220 -5.52 -10.31 23.88
C ALA A 220 -5.89 -8.82 24.01
N GLN A 221 -6.24 -8.16 22.89
CA GLN A 221 -6.73 -6.79 22.88
C GLN A 221 -8.22 -6.64 23.21
N GLY A 222 -8.95 -7.74 23.42
CA GLY A 222 -10.39 -7.69 23.66
C GLY A 222 -11.20 -7.29 22.43
N ALA A 223 -10.79 -7.72 21.24
CA ALA A 223 -11.58 -7.52 20.02
C ALA A 223 -13.02 -8.08 20.17
N PRO A 224 -14.02 -7.48 19.49
CA PRO A 224 -15.41 -7.95 19.56
C PRO A 224 -15.53 -9.44 19.24
N GLU A 225 -16.39 -10.14 19.97
CA GLU A 225 -16.59 -11.59 19.80
C GLU A 225 -17.03 -11.94 18.37
N GLU A 226 -17.85 -11.08 17.75
CA GLU A 226 -18.29 -11.25 16.37
C GLU A 226 -17.11 -11.29 15.39
N LEU A 227 -16.16 -10.34 15.50
CA LEU A 227 -14.95 -10.32 14.67
C LEU A 227 -14.10 -11.59 14.88
N LEU A 228 -13.97 -12.07 16.12
CA LEU A 228 -13.24 -13.30 16.41
C LEU A 228 -13.92 -14.53 15.77
N HIS A 229 -15.25 -14.57 15.75
CA HIS A 229 -15.99 -15.63 15.05
C HIS A 229 -15.80 -15.53 13.54
N ARG A 230 -15.78 -14.32 12.98
CA ARG A 230 -15.58 -14.07 11.55
C ARG A 230 -14.20 -14.53 11.08
N ILE A 231 -13.16 -14.23 11.85
CA ILE A 231 -11.81 -14.74 11.59
C ILE A 231 -11.76 -16.27 11.71
N ARG A 232 -12.42 -16.87 12.71
CA ARG A 232 -12.51 -18.35 12.83
C ARG A 232 -13.16 -18.97 11.58
N LEU A 233 -14.20 -18.35 11.02
CA LEU A 233 -14.91 -18.85 9.84
C LEU A 233 -14.01 -18.94 8.59
N LEU A 234 -12.94 -18.13 8.50
CA LEU A 234 -11.97 -18.22 7.41
C LEU A 234 -11.23 -19.57 7.37
N GLY A 235 -11.14 -20.28 8.50
CA GLY A 235 -10.53 -21.60 8.58
C GLY A 235 -11.48 -22.76 8.27
N LEU A 236 -12.76 -22.47 8.00
CA LEU A 236 -13.79 -23.47 7.72
C LEU A 236 -14.06 -23.57 6.22
N THR A 237 -14.42 -24.77 5.76
CA THR A 237 -14.70 -25.04 4.34
C THR A 237 -16.07 -25.68 4.17
N GLY A 238 -16.68 -25.47 3.00
CA GLY A 238 -17.95 -26.11 2.64
C GLY A 238 -19.10 -25.80 3.61
N PRO A 239 -20.05 -26.74 3.83
CA PRO A 239 -21.21 -26.53 4.69
C PRO A 239 -20.86 -26.11 6.12
N ALA A 240 -19.72 -26.55 6.66
CA ALA A 240 -19.28 -26.18 8.00
C ALA A 240 -19.05 -24.68 8.18
N ARG A 241 -18.75 -23.94 7.09
CA ARG A 241 -18.63 -22.47 7.11
C ARG A 241 -20.00 -21.80 7.04
N TRP A 242 -20.86 -22.23 6.12
CA TRP A 242 -22.12 -21.55 5.80
C TRP A 242 -23.27 -21.87 6.76
N ASP A 243 -23.25 -23.06 7.35
CA ASP A 243 -24.25 -23.52 8.33
C ASP A 243 -23.85 -23.15 9.76
N ASP A 244 -22.70 -22.49 9.95
CA ASP A 244 -22.25 -22.05 11.26
C ASP A 244 -23.21 -20.96 11.81
N PRO A 245 -23.66 -21.05 13.08
CA PRO A 245 -24.60 -20.09 13.66
C PRO A 245 -24.12 -18.63 13.62
N HIS A 246 -22.80 -18.42 13.53
CA HIS A 246 -22.21 -17.09 13.45
C HIS A 246 -22.06 -16.60 12.01
N TRP A 247 -22.46 -17.33 10.97
CA TRP A 247 -22.39 -16.88 9.58
C TRP A 247 -23.20 -15.57 9.37
N PRO A 248 -22.70 -14.54 8.63
CA PRO A 248 -23.38 -13.24 8.52
C PRO A 248 -24.61 -13.28 7.59
N GLY A 249 -24.89 -14.43 6.96
CA GLY A 249 -26.02 -14.59 6.05
C GLY A 249 -25.77 -14.05 4.64
N HIS A 250 -24.56 -13.64 4.30
CA HIS A 250 -24.22 -13.28 2.91
C HIS A 250 -24.13 -14.55 2.05
N ARG A 251 -24.78 -14.52 0.88
CA ARG A 251 -24.53 -15.47 -0.21
C ARG A 251 -23.72 -14.70 -1.25
N TYR A 252 -22.46 -15.06 -1.42
CA TYR A 252 -21.58 -14.55 -2.47
C TYR A 252 -21.82 -15.30 -3.78
#